data_AF-A0A9E3MS80-F1
#
_entry.id   AF-A0A9E3MS80-F1
#
_cell.length_a   1.000
_cell.length_b   1.000
_cell.length_c   1.000
_cell.angle_alpha   90.00
_cell.angle_beta   90.00
_cell.angle_gamma   90.00
#
_symmetry.space_group_name_H-M   'P 1'
#
loop_
_entity.id
_entity.type
_entity.pdbx_description
1 polymer ?
#
loop_
_entity_poly.entity_id
_entity_poly.type
_entity_poly.pdbx_seq_one_letter_code
_entity_poly.pdbx_strand_id
1 'polypeptide(L)'
;IGNTGDPDTPYQDAVALSRELDNGRLLTFRAEGHTAFGRSACASDAITGYLVDLKVPARGASCADETQPPSATPTVAPPGTTLTELRNGVSDRIDRIGSLR
;
A
#
# COMPACT_ATOMS: atom_id res chain seq x y z
N ILE A 1 -6.22 10.87 -3.11
CA ILE A 1 -6.05 9.44 -2.73
C ILE A 1 -4.75 9.38 -1.96
N GLY A 2 -4.71 8.67 -0.83
CA GLY A 2 -3.48 8.56 -0.04
C GLY A 2 -3.19 7.10 0.28
N ASN A 3 -1.98 6.64 -0.06
CA ASN A 3 -1.53 5.32 0.33
C ASN A 3 -0.94 5.36 1.74
N THR A 4 -1.23 4.38 2.57
CA THR A 4 -0.78 4.37 3.98
C THR A 4 0.73 4.24 4.15
N GLY A 5 1.43 3.64 3.18
CA GLY A 5 2.89 3.45 3.15
C GLY A 5 3.55 4.07 1.92
N ASP A 6 3.07 5.23 1.47
CA ASP A 6 3.72 5.96 0.37
C ASP A 6 5.01 6.64 0.85
N PRO A 7 6.20 6.31 0.29
CA PRO A 7 7.45 6.96 0.66
C PRO A 7 7.63 8.35 0.02
N ASP A 8 6.93 8.63 -1.08
CA ASP A 8 7.14 9.83 -1.90
C ASP A 8 6.12 10.91 -1.56
N THR A 9 4.85 10.50 -1.34
CA THR A 9 3.75 11.37 -0.95
C THR A 9 3.05 10.85 0.31
N PRO A 10 3.60 11.12 1.51
CA PRO A 10 3.13 10.53 2.77
C PRO A 10 1.63 10.66 3.00
N TYR A 11 1.02 9.61 3.57
CA TYR A 11 -0.43 9.56 3.83
C TYR A 11 -0.97 10.78 4.59
N GLN A 12 -0.20 11.28 5.56
CA GLN A 12 -0.61 12.40 6.40
C GLN A 12 -0.79 13.69 5.58
N ASP A 13 -0.03 13.86 4.51
CA ASP A 13 -0.15 15.00 3.60
C ASP A 13 -1.44 14.89 2.77
N ALA A 14 -1.80 13.67 2.35
CA ALA A 14 -3.10 13.43 1.70
C ALA A 14 -4.28 13.69 2.67
N VAL A 15 -4.13 13.37 3.96
CA VAL A 15 -5.11 13.72 5.00
C VAL A 15 -5.20 15.23 5.16
N ALA A 16 -4.08 15.93 5.28
CA ALA A 16 -4.02 17.38 5.43
C ALA A 16 -4.66 18.09 4.23
N LEU A 17 -4.24 17.74 3.01
CA LEU A 17 -4.80 18.28 1.76
C LEU A 17 -6.31 18.05 1.66
N SER A 18 -6.81 16.89 2.11
CA SER A 18 -8.26 16.62 2.10
C SER A 18 -9.08 17.53 3.02
N ARG A 19 -8.44 18.18 4.00
CA ARG A 19 -9.07 19.16 4.90
C ARG A 19 -8.99 20.59 4.34
N GLU A 20 -8.02 20.86 3.47
CA GLU A 20 -7.86 22.17 2.83
C GLU A 20 -8.77 22.33 1.60
N LEU A 21 -9.11 21.25 0.93
CA LEU A 21 -10.01 21.26 -0.23
C LEU A 21 -11.48 21.26 0.22
N ASP A 22 -12.20 22.36 -0.02
CA ASP A 22 -13.62 22.53 0.36
C ASP A 22 -14.52 21.38 -0.11
N ASN A 23 -14.29 20.89 -1.33
CA ASN A 23 -15.05 19.80 -1.96
C ASN A 23 -14.22 18.51 -2.12
N GLY A 24 -13.16 18.36 -1.32
CA GLY A 24 -12.28 17.19 -1.35
C GLY A 24 -12.88 15.95 -0.66
N ARG A 25 -12.56 14.76 -1.19
CA ARG A 25 -12.78 13.47 -0.52
C ARG A 25 -11.51 12.64 -0.53
N LEU A 26 -11.04 12.25 0.66
CA LEU A 26 -9.98 11.26 0.79
C LEU A 26 -10.53 9.86 0.58
N LEU A 27 -9.87 9.12 -0.31
CA LEU A 27 -9.89 7.66 -0.37
C LEU A 27 -8.56 7.15 0.22
N THR A 28 -8.64 6.33 1.26
CA THR A 28 -7.47 5.71 1.91
C THR A 28 -7.13 4.39 1.25
N PHE A 29 -5.95 4.28 0.65
CA PHE A 29 -5.47 3.04 0.07
C PHE A 29 -4.47 2.36 1.02
N ARG A 30 -4.81 1.19 1.55
CA ARG A 30 -3.93 0.43 2.45
C ARG A 30 -2.92 -0.35 1.62
N ALA A 31 -1.77 0.28 1.37
CA ALA A 31 -0.71 -0.23 0.50
C ALA A 31 0.63 0.41 0.85
N GLU A 32 1.72 -0.29 0.52
CA GLU A 32 3.06 0.29 0.45
C GLU A 32 3.32 0.85 -0.96
N GLY A 33 4.25 1.80 -1.08
CA GLY A 33 4.68 2.35 -2.37
C GLY A 33 3.76 3.41 -2.97
N HIS A 34 4.21 4.00 -4.08
CA HIS A 34 3.61 5.19 -4.68
C HIS A 34 2.50 4.85 -5.69
N THR A 35 1.43 5.66 -5.71
CA THR A 35 0.22 5.56 -6.57
C THR A 35 -0.73 4.37 -6.27
N ALA A 36 -1.97 4.45 -6.76
CA ALA A 36 -3.04 3.48 -6.43
C ALA A 36 -3.81 2.90 -7.63
N PHE A 37 -3.84 3.59 -8.79
CA PHE A 37 -4.65 3.16 -9.93
C PHE A 37 -4.11 1.86 -10.54
N GLY A 38 -5.00 0.90 -10.85
CA GLY A 38 -4.61 -0.41 -11.39
C GLY A 38 -4.05 -1.40 -10.36
N ARG A 39 -3.90 -1.00 -9.10
CA ARG A 39 -3.38 -1.86 -8.01
C ARG A 39 -4.47 -2.58 -7.21
N SER A 40 -5.72 -2.17 -7.40
CA SER A 40 -6.91 -2.78 -6.81
C SER A 40 -8.13 -2.44 -7.64
N ALA A 41 -9.07 -3.38 -7.78
CA ALA A 41 -10.37 -3.12 -8.37
C ALA A 41 -11.12 -2.05 -7.57
N CYS A 42 -11.14 -2.16 -6.24
CA CYS A 42 -11.76 -1.16 -5.35
C CYS A 42 -11.23 0.26 -5.60
N ALA A 43 -9.91 0.42 -5.67
CA ALA A 43 -9.30 1.73 -5.90
C ALA A 43 -9.58 2.24 -7.32
N SER A 44 -9.44 1.38 -8.32
CA SER A 44 -9.63 1.74 -9.74
C SER A 44 -11.09 2.12 -10.04
N ASP A 45 -12.06 1.42 -9.45
CA ASP A 45 -13.49 1.70 -9.61
C ASP A 45 -13.88 3.02 -8.93
N ALA A 46 -13.34 3.30 -7.74
CA ALA A 46 -13.59 4.57 -7.06
C ALA A 46 -13.02 5.77 -7.85
N ILE A 47 -11.83 5.60 -8.44
CA ILE A 47 -11.20 6.61 -9.31
C ILE A 47 -12.04 6.82 -10.57
N THR A 48 -12.36 5.74 -11.26
CA THR A 48 -13.10 5.77 -12.53
C THR A 48 -14.50 6.33 -12.33
N GLY A 49 -15.21 5.89 -11.28
CA GLY A 49 -16.55 6.39 -10.95
C GLY A 49 -16.58 7.87 -10.61
N TYR A 50 -15.52 8.43 -10.01
CA TYR A 50 -15.41 9.87 -9.85
C TYR A 50 -15.15 10.58 -11.19
N LEU A 51 -14.22 10.09 -12.00
CA LEU A 51 -13.85 10.74 -13.26
C LEU A 51 -14.95 10.69 -14.32
N VAL A 52 -15.75 9.61 -14.35
CA VAL A 52 -16.80 9.40 -15.36
C VAL A 52 -18.15 9.92 -14.87
N ASP A 53 -18.53 9.59 -13.63
CA ASP A 53 -19.90 9.83 -13.12
C ASP A 53 -19.95 10.89 -12.00
N LEU A 54 -18.82 11.49 -11.64
CA LEU A 54 -18.68 12.38 -10.47
C LEU A 54 -19.16 11.73 -9.15
N LYS A 55 -19.11 10.39 -9.08
CA LYS A 55 -19.49 9.64 -7.89
C LYS A 55 -18.38 9.75 -6.84
N VAL A 56 -18.63 10.57 -5.83
CA VAL A 56 -17.69 10.79 -4.73
C VAL A 56 -17.66 9.57 -3.78
N PRO A 57 -16.48 9.09 -3.36
CA PRO A 57 -16.38 8.04 -2.35
C PRO A 57 -17.07 8.41 -1.02
N ALA A 58 -17.56 7.40 -0.31
CA ALA A 58 -18.11 7.58 1.03
C ALA A 58 -17.05 8.16 1.99
N ARG A 59 -17.49 8.87 3.03
CA ARG A 59 -16.57 9.34 4.09
C ARG A 59 -15.87 8.14 4.73
N GLY A 60 -14.54 8.20 4.83
CA GLY A 60 -13.73 7.11 5.40
C GLY A 60 -13.59 5.89 4.49
N ALA A 61 -13.96 5.99 3.21
CA ALA A 61 -13.76 4.91 2.24
C ALA A 61 -12.29 4.47 2.22
N SER A 62 -12.09 3.14 2.23
CA SER A 62 -10.77 2.54 2.21
C SER A 62 -10.75 1.29 1.33
N CYS A 63 -9.68 1.17 0.54
CA CYS A 63 -9.37 -0.01 -0.28
C CYS A 63 -8.04 -0.61 0.20
N ALA A 64 -7.75 -1.86 -0.16
CA ALA A 64 -6.47 -2.52 0.10
C ALA A 64 -5.79 -2.91 -1.22
N ASP A 65 -4.46 -3.00 -1.21
CA ASP A 65 -3.73 -3.49 -2.37
C ASP A 65 -4.10 -4.95 -2.70
N GLU A 66 -4.26 -5.24 -3.98
CA GLU A 66 -4.52 -6.58 -4.51
C GLU A 66 -3.32 -7.12 -5.32
N THR A 67 -2.36 -6.25 -5.66
CA THR A 67 -1.18 -6.58 -6.47
C THR A 67 0.04 -6.93 -5.64
N GLN A 68 0.14 -6.41 -4.42
CA GLN A 68 1.25 -6.72 -3.52
C GLN A 68 0.88 -7.88 -2.58
N PRO A 69 1.78 -8.86 -2.36
CA PRO A 69 1.63 -9.79 -1.26
C PRO A 69 1.48 -9.00 0.05
N PRO A 70 0.75 -9.51 1.06
CA PRO A 70 0.51 -8.76 2.29
C PRO A 70 1.83 -8.21 2.86
N SER A 71 1.93 -6.87 2.96
CA SER A 71 3.13 -6.16 3.43
C SER A 71 3.50 -6.41 4.88
N ALA A 72 2.74 -7.24 5.60
CA ALA A 72 3.16 -7.74 6.89
C ALA A 72 4.34 -8.71 6.70
N THR A 73 5.55 -8.15 6.60
CA THR A 73 6.75 -8.92 6.93
C THR A 73 6.50 -9.50 8.32
N PRO A 74 6.55 -10.83 8.51
CA PRO A 74 6.37 -11.41 9.82
C PRO A 74 7.45 -10.85 10.75
N THR A 75 7.07 -9.99 11.70
CA THR A 75 7.99 -9.48 12.73
C THR A 75 8.35 -10.57 13.74
N VAL A 76 7.60 -11.66 13.74
CA VAL A 76 7.80 -12.83 14.58
C VAL A 76 8.01 -14.04 13.67
N ALA A 77 9.09 -14.78 13.93
CA ALA A 77 9.35 -16.03 13.27
C ALA A 77 8.28 -17.06 13.67
N PRO A 78 7.85 -17.96 12.76
CA PRO A 78 6.96 -19.06 13.12
C PRO A 78 7.49 -19.86 14.33
N PRO A 79 6.61 -20.35 15.22
CA PRO A 79 7.05 -21.19 16.34
C PRO A 79 7.89 -22.38 15.85
N GLY A 80 9.01 -22.64 16.53
CA GLY A 80 9.95 -23.70 16.15
C GLY A 80 11.07 -23.28 15.19
N THR A 81 11.06 -22.04 14.69
CA THR A 81 12.15 -21.54 13.83
C THR A 81 13.45 -21.39 14.64
N THR A 82 14.55 -21.96 14.14
CA THR A 82 15.89 -21.87 14.75
C THR A 82 16.67 -20.64 14.26
N LEU A 83 17.68 -20.21 15.05
CA LEU A 83 18.58 -19.14 14.63
C LEU A 83 19.33 -19.47 13.33
N THR A 84 19.67 -20.73 13.12
CA THR A 84 20.34 -21.21 11.91
C THR A 84 19.44 -21.05 10.69
N GLU A 85 18.17 -21.42 10.80
CA GLU A 85 17.19 -21.24 9.71
C GLU A 85 17.00 -19.77 9.35
N LEU A 86 16.95 -18.88 10.35
CA LEU A 86 16.89 -17.43 10.10
C LEU A 86 18.13 -16.92 9.37
N ARG A 87 19.33 -17.35 9.80
CA ARG A 87 20.60 -16.95 9.17
C ARG A 87 20.70 -17.44 7.73
N ASN A 88 20.34 -18.69 7.47
CA ASN A 88 20.34 -19.26 6.13
C ASN A 88 19.36 -18.52 5.21
N GLY A 89 18.14 -18.22 5.70
CA GLY A 89 17.17 -17.46 4.93
C GLY A 89 17.62 -16.03 4.59
N VAL A 90 18.48 -15.40 5.41
CA VAL A 90 19.10 -14.11 5.10
C VAL A 90 20.18 -14.27 4.02
N SER A 91 21.06 -15.27 4.13
CA SER A 91 22.10 -15.55 3.13
C SER A 91 21.50 -15.80 1.75
N ASP A 92 20.46 -16.63 1.65
CA ASP A 92 19.78 -16.94 0.39
C ASP A 92 19.18 -15.68 -0.28
N ARG A 93 18.68 -14.74 0.51
CA ARG A 93 18.17 -13.45 0.00
C ARG A 93 19.30 -12.57 -0.51
N ILE A 94 20.43 -12.53 0.18
CA ILE A 94 21.62 -11.76 -0.24
C ILE A 94 22.16 -12.31 -1.56
N ASP A 95 22.27 -13.63 -1.69
CA ASP A 95 22.76 -14.28 -2.92
C ASP A 95 21.86 -13.97 -4.12
N ARG A 96 20.54 -13.97 -3.92
CA ARG A 96 19.57 -13.57 -4.96
C ARG A 96 19.72 -12.11 -5.38
N ILE A 97 20.05 -11.20 -4.46
CA ILE A 97 20.32 -9.79 -4.80
C ILE A 97 21.62 -9.69 -5.60
N GLY A 98 22.63 -10.49 -5.24
CA GLY A 98 23.91 -10.56 -5.96
C GLY A 98 23.78 -11.09 -7.39
N SER A 99 22.84 -12.01 -7.66
CA SER A 99 22.64 -12.59 -9.00
C SER A 99 21.76 -11.76 -9.95
N LEU A 100 21.13 -10.69 -9.44
CA LEU A 100 20.32 -9.74 -10.22
C LEU A 100 21.14 -8.55 -10.74
N ARG A 101 22.47 -8.57 -10.58
CA ARG A 101 23.43 -7.61 -11.12
C ARG A 101 24.31 -8.26 -12.17
#